data_AF-A0A7D5MM36-F1
#
_entry.id   AF-A0A7D5MM36-F1
#
_cell.length_a   1.000
_cell.length_b   1.000
_cell.length_c   1.000
_cell.angle_alpha   90.00
_cell.angle_beta   90.00
_cell.angle_gamma   90.00
#
_symmetry.space_group_name_H-M   'P 1'
#
loop_
_entity.id
_entity.type
_entity.pdbx_description
1 polymer ?
#
loop_
_entity_poly.entity_id
_entity_poly.type
_entity_poly.pdbx_seq_one_letter_code
_entity_poly.pdbx_strand_id
1 'polypeptide(L)'
;MWLPFLIEVNLKSIKVFYWVAFGLSVVILPQNFGLGLIALGIPIILILILHIGIGLNMDRLQNYQLSLVVSAVNLLLFVLIRPDGAHAFNETGLSASLEMMGIHLRISPKYEDLLFLISMVLLILQTVFDIRLLRISRKLRT
;
A
#
# COMPACT_ATOMS: atom_id res chain seq x y z
N MET A 1 21.36 -18.33 12.78
CA MET A 1 21.03 -18.90 11.46
C MET A 1 20.74 -17.73 10.54
N TRP A 2 21.74 -17.28 9.78
CA TRP A 2 21.66 -16.11 8.90
C TRP A 2 21.21 -16.62 7.53
N LEU A 3 20.02 -16.21 7.07
CA LEU A 3 19.55 -16.50 5.72
C LEU A 3 20.36 -15.65 4.72
N PRO A 4 21.18 -16.26 3.84
CA PRO A 4 21.81 -15.55 2.74
C PRO A 4 20.82 -15.58 1.57
N PHE A 5 19.73 -14.81 1.68
CA PHE A 5 18.88 -14.48 0.55
C PHE A 5 19.05 -12.99 0.22
N LEU A 6 20.32 -12.57 0.13
CA LEU A 6 20.66 -11.33 -0.57
C LEU A 6 20.58 -11.64 -2.06
N ILE A 7 19.35 -11.68 -2.57
CA ILE A 7 19.14 -11.35 -3.98
C ILE A 7 19.74 -9.95 -4.11
N GLU A 8 20.80 -9.78 -4.89
CA GLU A 8 21.28 -8.45 -5.28
C GLU A 8 20.17 -7.80 -6.11
N VAL A 9 19.17 -7.23 -5.44
CA VAL A 9 18.07 -6.59 -6.13
C VAL A 9 18.60 -5.25 -6.63
N ASN A 10 18.73 -5.16 -7.95
CA ASN A 10 19.15 -3.92 -8.60
C ASN A 10 18.20 -2.77 -8.21
N LEU A 11 18.76 -1.63 -7.75
CA LEU A 11 17.99 -0.44 -7.37
C LEU A 11 17.04 0.01 -8.49
N LYS A 12 17.42 -0.16 -9.76
CA LYS A 12 16.55 0.13 -10.91
C LYS A 12 15.29 -0.74 -10.89
N SER A 13 15.42 -2.03 -10.62
CA SER A 13 14.27 -2.95 -10.53
C SER A 13 13.38 -2.59 -9.35
N ILE A 14 13.95 -2.23 -8.20
CA ILE A 14 13.17 -1.77 -7.04
C ILE A 14 12.41 -0.49 -7.37
N LYS A 15 13.05 0.47 -8.05
CA LYS A 15 12.41 1.72 -8.50
C LYS A 15 11.20 1.44 -9.39
N VAL A 16 11.37 0.57 -10.38
CA VAL A 16 10.27 0.16 -11.28
C VAL A 16 9.16 -0.49 -10.47
N PHE A 17 9.49 -1.47 -9.61
CA PHE A 17 8.51 -2.13 -8.76
C PHE A 17 7.75 -1.16 -7.85
N TYR A 18 8.47 -0.23 -7.19
CA TYR A 18 7.90 0.77 -6.31
C TYR A 18 6.89 1.66 -7.04
N TRP A 19 7.24 2.18 -8.22
CA TRP A 19 6.35 3.02 -9.01
C TRP A 19 5.18 2.25 -9.61
N VAL A 20 5.38 1.00 -10.03
CA VAL A 20 4.30 0.14 -10.53
C VAL A 20 3.32 -0.20 -9.40
N ALA A 21 3.82 -0.58 -8.22
CA ALA A 21 2.98 -0.84 -7.05
C ALA A 21 2.20 0.40 -6.61
N PHE A 22 2.84 1.58 -6.62
CA PHE A 22 2.18 2.85 -6.36
C PHE A 22 1.10 3.15 -7.40
N GLY A 23 1.41 3.01 -8.70
CA GLY A 23 0.46 3.23 -9.78
C GLY A 23 -0.76 2.32 -9.68
N LEU A 24 -0.55 1.02 -9.43
CA LEU A 24 -1.63 0.07 -9.17
C LEU A 24 -2.46 0.49 -7.96
N SER A 25 -1.81 0.89 -6.87
CA SER A 25 -2.51 1.36 -5.66
C SER A 25 -3.39 2.58 -5.96
N VAL A 26 -2.89 3.56 -6.73
CA VAL A 26 -3.68 4.75 -7.12
C VAL A 26 -4.86 4.38 -8.04
N VAL A 27 -4.74 3.35 -8.87
CA VAL A 27 -5.84 2.89 -9.74
C VAL A 27 -6.91 2.11 -8.97
N ILE A 28 -6.49 1.25 -8.03
CA ILE A 28 -7.40 0.39 -7.26
C ILE A 28 -8.13 1.18 -6.18
N LEU A 29 -7.49 2.20 -5.59
CA LEU A 29 -8.07 2.95 -4.47
C LEU A 29 -9.41 3.65 -4.80
N PRO A 30 -9.58 4.31 -5.96
CA PRO A 30 -10.88 4.78 -6.44
C PRO A 30 -11.91 3.67 -6.67
N GLN A 31 -11.49 2.47 -7.06
CA GLN A 31 -12.39 1.34 -7.30
C GLN A 31 -12.94 0.73 -6.01
N ASN A 32 -12.30 1.04 -4.88
CA ASN A 32 -12.74 0.66 -3.55
C ASN A 32 -13.56 1.77 -2.84
N PHE A 33 -13.97 2.84 -3.54
CA PHE A 33 -14.64 3.98 -2.91
C PHE A 33 -15.92 3.59 -2.15
N GLY A 34 -15.81 3.52 -0.82
CA GLY A 34 -16.89 3.37 0.14
C GLY A 34 -16.87 4.46 1.22
N LEU A 35 -17.86 4.47 2.13
CA LEU A 35 -17.97 5.45 3.22
C LEU A 35 -16.69 5.51 4.10
N GLY A 36 -16.03 4.36 4.32
CA GLY A 36 -14.76 4.29 5.06
C GLY A 36 -13.60 5.04 4.37
N LEU A 37 -13.53 4.99 3.04
CA LEU A 37 -12.54 5.72 2.24
C LEU A 37 -12.80 7.23 2.23
N ILE A 38 -14.07 7.66 2.33
CA ILE A 38 -14.42 9.08 2.47
C ILE A 38 -13.94 9.61 3.84
N ALA A 39 -14.19 8.85 4.92
CA ALA A 39 -13.74 9.23 6.27
C ALA A 39 -12.21 9.29 6.38
N LEU A 40 -11.49 8.42 5.64
CA LEU A 40 -10.03 8.32 5.66
C LEU A 40 -9.35 9.02 4.48
N GLY A 41 -10.10 9.74 3.65
CA GLY A 41 -9.58 10.33 2.41
C GLY A 41 -8.40 11.27 2.65
N ILE A 42 -8.49 12.13 3.67
CA ILE A 42 -7.40 13.04 4.04
C ILE A 42 -6.14 12.26 4.47
N PRO A 43 -6.19 11.33 5.45
CA PRO A 43 -5.07 10.47 5.80
C PRO A 43 -4.44 9.74 4.60
N ILE A 44 -5.26 9.21 3.70
CA ILE A 44 -4.79 8.45 2.54
C ILE A 44 -4.06 9.36 1.55
N ILE A 45 -4.61 10.53 1.23
CA ILE A 45 -3.95 11.51 0.36
C ILE A 45 -2.59 11.91 0.94
N LEU A 46 -2.50 12.15 2.26
CA LEU A 46 -1.23 12.47 2.91
C LEU A 46 -0.20 11.34 2.75
N ILE A 47 -0.62 10.09 2.89
CA ILE A 47 0.24 8.93 2.68
C ILE A 47 0.72 8.86 1.23
N LEU A 48 -0.17 9.05 0.24
CA LEU A 48 0.22 9.04 -1.17
C LEU A 48 1.26 10.12 -1.47
N ILE A 49 1.11 11.33 -0.89
CA ILE A 49 2.10 12.40 -1.02
C ILE A 49 3.44 12.01 -0.38
N LEU A 50 3.43 11.42 0.82
CA LEU A 50 4.64 10.93 1.48
C LEU A 50 5.35 9.87 0.62
N HIS A 51 4.59 8.94 0.05
CA HIS A 51 5.09 7.86 -0.80
C HIS A 51 5.74 8.38 -2.08
N ILE A 52 5.11 9.35 -2.76
CA ILE A 52 5.73 10.06 -3.90
C ILE A 52 7.05 10.70 -3.48
N GLY A 53 7.08 11.37 -2.32
CA GLY A 53 8.28 12.00 -1.79
C GLY A 53 9.45 11.03 -1.60
N ILE A 54 9.19 9.77 -1.24
CA ILE A 54 10.20 8.72 -1.13
C ILE A 54 10.65 8.26 -2.51
N GLY A 55 9.70 7.98 -3.42
CA GLY A 55 9.99 7.57 -4.80
C GLY A 55 10.89 8.56 -5.54
N LEU A 56 10.69 9.86 -5.33
CA LEU A 56 11.53 10.92 -5.90
C LEU A 56 12.94 11.00 -5.28
N ASN A 57 13.15 10.50 -4.06
CA ASN A 57 14.44 10.54 -3.36
C ASN A 57 15.08 9.15 -3.24
N MET A 58 14.63 8.20 -4.04
CA MET A 58 14.98 6.78 -3.89
C MET A 58 16.46 6.47 -4.19
N ASP A 59 17.13 7.29 -5.01
CA ASP A 59 18.58 7.19 -5.23
C ASP A 59 19.39 7.32 -3.93
N ARG A 60 18.91 8.15 -2.99
CA ARG A 60 19.58 8.33 -1.68
C ARG A 60 19.34 7.14 -0.74
N LEU A 61 18.34 6.31 -1.04
CA LEU A 61 17.90 5.20 -0.19
C LEU A 61 18.45 3.85 -0.67
N GLN A 62 19.55 3.85 -1.44
CA GLN A 62 20.14 2.64 -2.02
C GLN A 62 20.47 1.53 -1.00
N ASN A 63 20.78 1.90 0.25
CA ASN A 63 21.08 0.93 1.33
C ASN A 63 19.83 0.45 2.09
N TYR A 64 18.65 0.97 1.74
CA TYR A 64 17.37 0.68 2.41
C TYR A 64 16.38 -0.04 1.47
N GLN A 65 16.92 -0.87 0.58
CA GLN A 65 16.18 -1.62 -0.45
C GLN A 65 15.00 -2.41 0.12
N LEU A 66 15.24 -3.20 1.18
CA LEU A 66 14.19 -3.99 1.82
C LEU A 66 13.05 -3.10 2.32
N SER A 67 13.38 -1.97 2.95
CA SER A 67 12.38 -1.02 3.46
C SER A 67 11.55 -0.40 2.34
N LEU A 68 12.15 -0.15 1.16
CA LEU A 68 11.43 0.35 -0.01
C LEU A 68 10.45 -0.70 -0.55
N VAL A 69 10.89 -1.97 -0.64
CA VAL A 69 10.02 -3.08 -1.06
C VAL A 69 8.87 -3.27 -0.07
N VAL A 70 9.16 -3.30 1.23
CA VAL A 70 8.15 -3.47 2.28
C VAL A 70 7.15 -2.31 2.26
N SER A 71 7.59 -1.06 2.10
CA SER A 71 6.69 0.09 1.99
C SER A 71 5.77 -0.03 0.75
N ALA A 72 6.31 -0.41 -0.40
CA ALA A 72 5.50 -0.60 -1.62
C ALA A 72 4.48 -1.74 -1.48
N VAL A 73 4.90 -2.89 -0.91
CA VAL A 73 4.01 -4.03 -0.65
C VAL A 73 2.94 -3.67 0.38
N ASN A 74 3.30 -2.94 1.44
CA ASN A 74 2.34 -2.54 2.47
C ASN A 74 1.27 -1.59 1.92
N LEU A 75 1.65 -0.62 1.08
CA LEU A 75 0.67 0.24 0.39
C LEU A 75 -0.25 -0.58 -0.51
N LEU A 76 0.32 -1.49 -1.30
CA LEU A 76 -0.47 -2.35 -2.19
C LEU A 76 -1.45 -3.22 -1.40
N LEU A 77 -1.00 -3.86 -0.32
CA LEU A 77 -1.86 -4.65 0.57
C LEU A 77 -2.95 -3.79 1.22
N PHE A 78 -2.61 -2.58 1.66
CA PHE A 78 -3.59 -1.64 2.22
C PHE A 78 -4.70 -1.34 1.19
N VAL A 79 -4.34 -1.06 -0.06
CA VAL A 79 -5.35 -0.76 -1.08
C VAL A 79 -6.13 -2.01 -1.49
N LEU A 80 -5.51 -3.20 -1.48
CA LEU A 80 -6.21 -4.46 -1.78
C LEU A 80 -7.17 -4.88 -0.65
N ILE A 81 -6.86 -4.56 0.61
CA ILE A 81 -7.68 -4.84 1.78
C ILE A 81 -8.57 -3.64 2.06
N ARG A 82 -9.78 -3.67 1.49
CA ARG A 82 -10.83 -2.64 1.62
C ARG A 82 -10.99 -2.13 3.08
N PRO A 83 -10.70 -0.85 3.37
CA PRO A 83 -10.91 -0.23 4.68
C PRO A 83 -12.37 0.15 4.97
N ASP A 84 -13.31 -0.38 4.18
CA ASP A 84 -14.71 0.01 4.19
C ASP A 84 -15.60 -1.00 4.89
N GLY A 85 -15.13 -2.21 5.21
CA GLY A 85 -15.77 -3.14 6.16
C GLY A 85 -17.28 -3.38 5.96
N ALA A 86 -17.84 -3.09 4.79
CA ALA A 86 -19.28 -3.04 4.59
C ALA A 86 -19.67 -3.51 3.20
N HIS A 87 -20.24 -4.70 3.11
CA HIS A 87 -21.44 -4.83 2.29
C HIS A 87 -22.58 -4.05 2.97
N ALA A 88 -22.75 -2.79 2.60
CA ALA A 88 -24.04 -2.14 2.82
C ALA A 88 -24.67 -1.60 1.53
N PHE A 89 -23.92 -1.13 0.52
CA PHE A 89 -24.61 -0.57 -0.66
C PHE A 89 -24.02 -0.75 -2.06
N ASN A 90 -22.82 -1.30 -2.32
CA ASN A 90 -22.46 -1.71 -3.70
C ASN A 90 -21.29 -2.70 -3.75
N GLU A 91 -21.37 -3.63 -4.69
CA GLU A 91 -20.35 -4.64 -5.03
C GLU A 91 -19.15 -3.98 -5.73
N THR A 92 -18.18 -3.40 -4.99
CA THR A 92 -17.01 -2.76 -5.62
C THR A 92 -15.69 -3.06 -4.91
N GLY A 93 -14.73 -3.68 -5.62
CA GLY A 93 -13.35 -3.95 -5.17
C GLY A 93 -12.69 -5.19 -5.79
N LEU A 94 -11.83 -5.91 -5.04
CA LEU A 94 -11.19 -7.18 -5.48
C LEU A 94 -12.23 -8.24 -5.86
N SER A 95 -13.38 -8.25 -5.18
CA SER A 95 -14.53 -9.10 -5.54
C SER A 95 -15.15 -8.69 -6.87
N ALA A 96 -15.23 -7.39 -7.20
CA ALA A 96 -15.78 -6.90 -8.47
C ALA A 96 -14.81 -7.11 -9.65
N SER A 97 -13.50 -6.98 -9.42
CA SER A 97 -12.47 -7.28 -10.43
C SER A 97 -12.31 -8.78 -10.66
N LEU A 98 -12.46 -9.60 -9.62
CA LEU A 98 -12.54 -11.06 -9.74
C LEU A 98 -13.88 -11.51 -10.33
N GLU A 99 -15.00 -10.86 -10.02
CA GLU A 99 -16.28 -11.08 -10.69
C GLU A 99 -16.25 -10.68 -12.17
N MET A 100 -15.57 -9.60 -12.53
CA MET A 100 -15.29 -9.27 -13.94
C MET A 100 -14.47 -10.37 -14.65
N MET A 101 -13.66 -11.13 -13.91
CA MET A 101 -12.95 -12.30 -14.39
C MET A 101 -13.71 -13.63 -14.17
N GLY A 102 -14.97 -13.58 -13.71
CA GLY A 102 -15.84 -14.75 -13.49
C GLY A 102 -15.59 -15.54 -12.19
N ILE A 103 -14.80 -14.99 -11.27
CA ILE A 103 -14.45 -15.62 -9.99
C ILE A 103 -15.30 -15.01 -8.87
N HIS A 104 -16.32 -15.76 -8.42
CA HIS A 104 -17.23 -15.34 -7.36
C HIS A 104 -16.64 -15.61 -5.96
N LEU A 105 -16.06 -14.59 -5.33
CA LEU A 105 -15.58 -14.66 -3.94
C LEU A 105 -16.57 -13.96 -3.01
N ARG A 106 -17.50 -14.74 -2.45
CA ARG A 106 -18.31 -14.28 -1.30
C ARG A 106 -17.46 -14.36 -0.03
N ILE A 107 -16.95 -13.21 0.42
CA ILE A 107 -16.32 -13.09 1.74
C ILE A 107 -17.44 -13.06 2.78
N SER A 108 -17.35 -13.90 3.81
CA SER A 108 -18.35 -13.97 4.88
C SER A 108 -18.35 -12.68 5.71
N PRO A 109 -19.54 -12.12 6.06
CA PRO A 109 -19.67 -10.95 6.93
C PRO A 109 -18.91 -11.06 8.26
N LYS A 110 -18.64 -12.29 8.70
CA LYS A 110 -17.88 -12.61 9.92
C LYS A 110 -16.46 -12.02 9.95
N TYR A 111 -15.88 -11.67 8.80
CA TYR A 111 -14.49 -11.19 8.70
C TYR A 111 -14.37 -9.70 8.36
N GLU A 112 -15.48 -8.98 8.18
CA GLU A 112 -15.44 -7.56 7.76
C GLU A 112 -14.73 -6.66 8.79
N ASP A 113 -15.08 -6.79 10.07
CA ASP A 113 -14.43 -6.05 11.16
C ASP A 113 -12.92 -6.35 11.27
N LEU A 114 -12.55 -7.61 11.00
CA LEU A 114 -11.16 -8.04 11.02
C LEU A 114 -10.38 -7.42 9.85
N LEU A 115 -10.97 -7.40 8.65
CA LEU A 115 -10.35 -6.78 7.47
C LEU A 115 -10.24 -5.26 7.63
N PHE A 116 -11.26 -4.62 8.21
CA PHE A 116 -11.21 -3.21 8.58
C PHE A 116 -10.06 -2.94 9.55
N LEU A 117 -9.94 -3.72 10.63
CA LEU A 117 -8.85 -3.58 11.60
C LEU A 117 -7.47 -3.78 10.93
N ILE A 118 -7.32 -4.80 10.09
CA ILE A 118 -6.09 -5.05 9.34
C ILE A 118 -5.75 -3.84 8.45
N SER A 119 -6.73 -3.29 7.73
CA SER A 119 -6.52 -2.12 6.88
C SER A 119 -6.05 -0.90 7.71
N MET A 120 -6.57 -0.71 8.92
CA MET A 120 -6.14 0.37 9.82
C MET A 120 -4.70 0.17 10.28
N VAL A 121 -4.33 -1.06 10.64
CA VAL A 121 -2.94 -1.39 10.99
C VAL A 121 -2.01 -1.14 9.81
N LEU A 122 -2.38 -1.56 8.60
CA LEU A 122 -1.60 -1.34 7.39
C LEU A 122 -1.43 0.16 7.08
N LEU A 123 -2.48 0.97 7.27
CA LEU A 123 -2.43 2.43 7.11
C LEU A 123 -1.45 3.09 8.09
N ILE A 124 -1.50 2.69 9.36
CA ILE A 124 -0.59 3.19 10.40
C ILE A 124 0.85 2.79 10.06
N LEU A 125 1.08 1.53 9.72
CA LEU A 125 2.40 1.04 9.33
C LEU A 125 2.93 1.77 8.10
N GLN A 126 2.08 2.03 7.12
CA GLN A 126 2.44 2.78 5.91
C GLN A 126 2.94 4.17 6.28
N THR A 127 2.18 4.88 7.12
CA THR A 127 2.53 6.22 7.59
C THR A 127 3.88 6.23 8.31
N VAL A 128 4.09 5.27 9.23
CA VAL A 128 5.34 5.17 10.01
C VAL A 128 6.53 4.87 9.10
N PHE A 129 6.39 3.91 8.18
CA PHE A 129 7.46 3.56 7.24
C PHE A 129 7.81 4.74 6.34
N ASP A 130 6.81 5.41 5.79
CA ASP A 130 7.03 6.49 4.84
C ASP A 130 7.66 7.71 5.53
N ILE A 131 7.21 8.09 6.73
CA ILE A 131 7.86 9.13 7.53
C ILE A 131 9.31 8.77 7.83
N ARG A 132 9.58 7.52 8.22
CA ARG A 132 10.94 7.07 8.54
C ARG A 132 11.86 7.14 7.32
N LEU A 133 11.42 6.62 6.17
CA LEU A 133 12.18 6.64 4.92
C LEU A 133 12.42 8.07 4.42
N LEU A 134 11.42 8.93 4.51
CA LEU A 134 11.55 10.34 4.14
C LEU A 134 12.51 11.09 5.07
N ARG A 135 12.49 10.81 6.37
CA ARG A 135 13.48 11.39 7.32
C ARG A 135 14.89 10.94 6.98
N ILE A 136 15.09 9.65 6.67
CA ILE A 136 16.41 9.13 6.26
C ILE A 136 16.87 9.81 4.96
N SER A 137 16.01 9.90 3.95
CA SER A 137 16.38 10.51 2.66
C SER A 137 16.72 12.00 2.78
N ARG A 138 16.09 12.72 3.72
CA ARG A 138 16.42 14.11 4.07
C ARG A 138 17.73 14.23 4.83
N LYS A 139 18.01 13.35 5.80
CA LYS A 139 19.29 13.35 6.54
C LYS A 139 20.49 13.06 5.64
N LEU A 140 20.30 12.22 4.62
CA LEU A 140 21.34 11.92 3.63
C LEU A 140 21.55 13.05 2.60
N ARG A 141 20.76 14.13 2.67
CA ARG A 141 20.91 15.31 1.81
C ARG A 141 21.86 16.35 2.40
N THR A 142 21.93 16.42 3.73
CA THR A 142 22.79 17.31 4.51
C THR A 142 24.13 16.63 4.78
#